data_AF-A0A370GR72-F1
#
_entry.id   AF-A0A370GR72-F1
#
_cell.length_a   1.000
_cell.length_b   1.000
_cell.length_c   1.000
_cell.angle_alpha   90.00
_cell.angle_beta   90.00
_cell.angle_gamma   90.00
#
_symmetry.space_group_name_H-M   'P 1'
#
loop_
_entity.id
_entity.type
_entity.pdbx_description
1 polymer ?
#
loop_
_entity_poly.entity_id
_entity_poly.type
_entity_poly.pdbx_seq_one_letter_code
_entity_poly.pdbx_strand_id
1 'polypeptide(L)'
;MMHRETDARLESRLKNLPKPSLSDREKGQMLNQILNTESKPKRTWKFTPVIVQAAAGLATLFIIVLIGMSALKPVHHNGAGSETGTAKHFAYAGETMNLYDLSKLQTPYVGNNSKVIQIAHSLPGGGLVKEISLQTKTASYGVTITYASKNSKQFDAFTQSGLKDKMLTNAAACLILIDNADQVKMIVETDPVQTYEYTRSELEKTFGRDLSEYTKNPKLWKKEIYDN
;
A
#
# COMPACT_ATOMS: atom_id res chain seq x y z
N MET A 1 35.53 11.80 -40.60
CA MET A 1 34.44 12.79 -40.40
C MET A 1 33.06 12.20 -40.67
N MET A 2 32.92 11.21 -41.56
CA MET A 2 31.65 10.59 -41.99
C MET A 2 30.87 9.79 -40.92
N HIS A 3 31.54 9.17 -39.94
CA HIS A 3 30.89 8.35 -38.91
C HIS A 3 30.08 9.13 -37.86
N ARG A 4 30.42 10.40 -37.61
CA ARG A 4 29.72 11.21 -36.59
C ARG A 4 28.32 11.66 -37.05
N GLU A 5 28.12 11.75 -38.36
CA GLU A 5 26.88 12.24 -38.95
C GLU A 5 25.80 11.16 -38.99
N THR A 6 26.19 9.89 -39.11
CA THR A 6 25.26 8.74 -39.04
C THR A 6 24.69 8.56 -37.65
N ASP A 7 25.51 8.72 -36.61
CA ASP A 7 25.08 8.51 -35.22
C ASP A 7 24.13 9.62 -34.77
N ALA A 8 24.44 10.88 -35.11
CA ALA A 8 23.54 12.01 -34.85
C ALA A 8 22.18 11.85 -35.57
N ARG A 9 22.20 11.29 -36.78
CA ARG A 9 20.99 11.03 -37.55
C ARG A 9 20.19 9.85 -36.99
N LEU A 10 20.86 8.84 -36.44
CA LEU A 10 20.21 7.68 -35.79
C LEU A 10 19.54 8.10 -34.47
N GLU A 11 20.23 8.88 -33.64
CA GLU A 11 19.69 9.47 -32.41
C GLU A 11 18.46 10.35 -32.69
N SER A 12 18.51 11.17 -33.74
CA SER A 12 17.36 12.00 -34.16
C SER A 12 16.15 11.16 -34.60
N ARG A 13 16.38 9.97 -35.15
CA ARG A 13 15.33 9.04 -35.57
C ARG A 13 14.76 8.25 -34.39
N LEU A 14 15.61 7.81 -33.46
CA LEU A 14 15.19 7.16 -32.21
C LEU A 14 14.31 8.08 -31.36
N LYS A 15 14.65 9.38 -31.29
CA LYS A 15 13.91 10.37 -30.51
C LYS A 15 12.53 10.71 -31.09
N ASN A 16 12.33 10.45 -32.39
CA ASN A 16 11.10 10.72 -33.13
C ASN A 16 10.29 9.45 -33.46
N LEU A 17 10.61 8.32 -32.83
CA LEU A 17 9.77 7.13 -32.94
C LEU A 17 8.41 7.41 -32.31
N PRO A 18 7.30 7.08 -32.99
CA PRO A 18 5.97 7.17 -32.39
C PRO A 18 5.96 6.25 -31.16
N LYS A 19 5.87 6.85 -29.97
CA LYS A 19 5.69 6.08 -28.74
C LYS A 19 4.33 5.37 -28.85
N PRO A 20 4.27 4.03 -28.73
CA PRO A 20 2.98 3.35 -28.72
C PRO A 20 2.18 3.85 -27.53
N SER A 21 1.18 4.68 -27.82
CA SER A 21 0.21 5.18 -26.85
C SER A 21 -0.99 4.26 -26.95
N LEU A 22 -1.19 3.43 -25.92
CA LEU A 22 -2.43 2.66 -25.82
C LEU A 22 -3.62 3.63 -25.77
N SER A 23 -4.62 3.39 -26.60
CA SER A 23 -5.87 4.13 -26.52
C SER A 23 -6.56 3.84 -25.18
N ASP A 24 -7.35 4.78 -24.67
CA ASP A 24 -7.98 4.63 -23.35
C ASP A 24 -8.93 3.42 -23.29
N ARG A 25 -9.46 3.00 -24.44
CA ARG A 25 -10.24 1.77 -24.60
C ARG A 25 -9.39 0.51 -24.43
N GLU A 26 -8.18 0.48 -24.99
CA GLU A 26 -7.26 -0.64 -24.85
C GLU A 26 -6.69 -0.72 -23.42
N LYS A 27 -6.43 0.43 -22.78
CA LYS A 27 -6.08 0.48 -21.36
C LYS A 27 -7.17 -0.12 -20.49
N GLY A 28 -8.44 0.25 -20.73
CA GLY A 28 -9.58 -0.31 -20.00
C GLY A 28 -9.75 -1.82 -20.22
N GLN A 29 -9.51 -2.31 -21.44
CA GLN A 29 -9.56 -3.75 -21.73
C GLN A 29 -8.41 -4.53 -21.10
N MET A 30 -7.19 -3.98 -21.10
CA MET A 30 -6.04 -4.59 -20.41
C MET A 30 -6.20 -4.56 -18.90
N LEU A 31 -6.74 -3.48 -18.35
CA LEU A 31 -7.08 -3.38 -16.93
C LEU A 31 -8.08 -4.49 -16.58
N ASN A 32 -9.14 -4.67 -17.36
CA ASN A 32 -10.13 -5.72 -17.11
C ASN A 32 -9.52 -7.14 -17.23
N GLN A 33 -8.57 -7.36 -18.15
CA GLN A 33 -7.85 -8.64 -18.28
C GLN A 33 -6.90 -8.91 -17.10
N ILE A 34 -6.25 -7.89 -16.57
CA ILE A 34 -5.44 -8.00 -15.34
C ILE A 34 -6.36 -8.21 -14.14
N LEU A 35 -7.49 -7.51 -14.10
CA LEU A 35 -8.46 -7.60 -13.01
C LEU A 35 -9.14 -8.97 -12.95
N ASN A 36 -9.38 -9.63 -14.09
CA ASN A 36 -10.05 -10.92 -14.21
C ASN A 36 -9.10 -12.10 -14.47
N THR A 37 -7.78 -11.89 -14.45
CA THR A 37 -6.83 -13.00 -14.38
C THR A 37 -6.88 -13.55 -12.97
N GLU A 38 -7.74 -14.55 -12.75
CA GLU A 38 -7.61 -15.41 -11.58
C GLU A 38 -6.21 -16.05 -11.60
N SER A 39 -5.41 -15.71 -10.60
CA SER A 39 -4.11 -16.32 -10.38
C SER A 39 -4.29 -17.81 -10.12
N LYS A 40 -4.11 -18.64 -11.15
CA LYS A 40 -4.07 -20.10 -11.02
C LYS A 40 -3.06 -20.47 -9.92
N PRO A 41 -3.43 -21.29 -8.92
CA PRO A 41 -2.51 -21.65 -7.85
C PRO A 41 -1.33 -22.45 -8.42
N LYS A 42 -0.11 -21.89 -8.32
CA LYS A 42 1.11 -22.64 -8.64
C LYS A 42 1.38 -23.65 -7.53
N ARG A 43 1.13 -24.92 -7.89
CA ARG A 43 1.78 -26.17 -7.46
C ARG A 43 2.26 -26.21 -6.00
N THR A 44 1.45 -26.86 -5.16
CA THR A 44 1.74 -27.18 -3.75
C THR A 44 3.06 -27.93 -3.59
N TRP A 45 4.05 -27.31 -2.97
CA TRP A 45 5.20 -28.01 -2.41
C TRP A 45 4.77 -28.60 -1.07
N LYS A 46 4.71 -29.94 -0.98
CA LYS A 46 4.46 -30.61 0.30
C LYS A 46 5.70 -30.46 1.17
N PHE A 47 5.67 -29.53 2.13
CA PHE A 47 6.62 -29.54 3.24
C PHE A 47 6.12 -30.56 4.27
N THR A 48 6.80 -31.70 4.36
CA THR A 48 6.68 -32.57 5.53
C THR A 48 7.45 -31.94 6.68
N PRO A 49 6.87 -31.83 7.90
CA PRO A 49 7.60 -31.30 9.05
C PRO A 49 8.62 -32.35 9.52
N VAL A 50 9.91 -32.06 9.37
CA VAL A 50 10.95 -32.77 10.13
C VAL A 50 11.00 -32.11 11.51
N ILE A 51 10.50 -32.85 12.50
CA ILE A 51 10.70 -32.55 13.91
C ILE A 51 12.20 -32.71 14.19
N VAL A 52 12.88 -31.61 14.52
CA VAL A 52 14.19 -31.67 15.18
C VAL A 52 14.00 -31.15 16.59
N GLN A 53 13.96 -32.09 17.54
CA GLN A 53 14.24 -31.83 18.94
C GLN A 53 15.75 -31.90 19.16
N ALA A 54 16.31 -30.87 19.80
CA ALA A 54 17.36 -30.91 20.83
C ALA A 54 17.83 -29.45 21.04
N ALA A 55 17.31 -28.73 22.03
CA ALA A 55 17.68 -28.76 23.45
C ALA A 55 18.88 -27.84 23.80
N ALA A 56 18.65 -27.06 24.87
CA ALA A 56 19.57 -26.30 25.72
C ALA A 56 19.91 -24.85 25.32
N GLY A 57 19.21 -23.92 26.00
CA GLY A 57 19.55 -22.49 26.05
C GLY A 57 18.45 -21.68 26.73
N LEU A 58 18.23 -21.91 28.03
CA LEU A 58 17.28 -21.18 28.89
C LEU A 58 17.54 -19.66 28.88
N ALA A 59 16.53 -18.89 28.48
CA ALA A 59 16.22 -17.57 29.03
C ALA A 59 14.76 -17.20 28.72
N THR A 60 13.82 -17.83 29.43
CA THR A 60 12.50 -17.24 29.62
C THR A 60 12.65 -15.95 30.43
N LEU A 61 12.22 -14.82 29.88
CA LEU A 61 11.71 -13.71 30.68
C LEU A 61 10.60 -12.99 29.91
N PHE A 62 9.41 -13.05 30.51
CA PHE A 62 8.27 -12.20 30.26
C PHE A 62 8.68 -10.72 30.19
N ILE A 63 8.20 -9.98 29.19
CA ILE A 63 8.06 -8.52 29.29
C ILE A 63 6.62 -8.15 28.91
N ILE A 64 5.79 -8.20 29.95
CA ILE A 64 4.81 -7.22 30.40
C ILE A 64 4.14 -6.37 29.31
N VAL A 65 2.85 -6.66 29.11
CA VAL A 65 1.82 -5.74 28.67
C VAL A 65 1.78 -4.53 29.61
N LEU A 66 2.35 -3.40 29.19
CA LEU A 66 2.04 -2.10 29.80
C LEU A 66 0.76 -1.57 29.15
N ILE A 67 -0.38 -2.03 29.67
CA ILE A 67 -1.61 -1.24 29.64
C ILE A 67 -1.33 -0.02 30.51
N GLY A 68 -0.95 1.07 29.87
CA GLY A 68 -1.04 2.40 30.47
C GLY A 68 -2.51 2.78 30.57
N MET A 69 -3.18 2.35 31.64
CA MET A 69 -4.38 3.04 32.13
C MET A 69 -3.95 4.44 32.56
N SER A 70 -3.99 5.39 31.63
CA SER A 70 -3.99 6.82 31.95
C SER A 70 -5.43 7.25 32.04
N ALA A 71 -5.84 7.64 33.25
CA ALA A 71 -7.16 8.14 33.60
C ALA A 71 -7.64 9.24 32.63
N LEU A 72 -8.73 8.98 31.91
CA LEU A 72 -9.47 10.02 31.20
C LEU A 72 -10.67 10.44 32.05
N LYS A 73 -10.52 11.61 32.67
CA LYS A 73 -11.65 12.40 33.19
C LYS A 73 -12.57 12.75 32.01
N PRO A 74 -13.91 12.67 32.15
CA PRO A 74 -14.80 13.16 31.11
C PRO A 74 -14.71 14.69 31.08
N VAL A 75 -14.10 15.21 30.01
CA VAL A 75 -14.10 16.63 29.70
C VAL A 75 -15.38 16.92 28.93
N HIS A 76 -16.33 17.58 29.59
CA HIS A 76 -17.49 18.20 28.95
C HIS A 76 -17.03 19.46 28.19
N HIS A 77 -17.22 19.49 26.87
CA HIS A 77 -17.27 20.73 26.12
C HIS A 77 -18.53 20.72 25.26
N ASN A 78 -19.50 21.55 25.66
CA ASN A 78 -20.61 21.96 24.83
C ASN A 78 -20.13 22.97 23.78
N GLY A 79 -20.88 23.02 22.69
CA GLY A 79 -20.49 23.61 21.41
C GLY A 79 -20.03 25.07 21.42
N ALA A 80 -19.19 25.35 20.43
CA ALA A 80 -19.14 26.63 19.75
C ALA A 80 -18.81 26.33 18.29
N GLY A 81 -19.74 26.70 17.40
CA GLY A 81 -19.52 26.62 15.97
C GLY A 81 -18.34 27.48 15.56
N SER A 82 -17.56 26.98 14.61
CA SER A 82 -16.66 27.79 13.80
C SER A 82 -16.50 27.10 12.46
N GLU A 83 -17.35 27.49 11.52
CA GLU A 83 -17.10 27.34 10.11
C GLU A 83 -15.77 28.04 9.78
N THR A 84 -14.78 27.33 9.23
CA THR A 84 -13.72 27.85 8.35
C THR A 84 -12.73 26.72 8.02
N GLY A 85 -12.55 26.40 6.73
CA GLY A 85 -11.42 25.59 6.26
C GLY A 85 -11.78 24.37 5.41
N THR A 86 -12.59 24.54 4.37
CA THR A 86 -12.75 23.58 3.27
C THR A 86 -11.40 23.23 2.64
N ALA A 87 -10.85 22.03 2.95
CA ALA A 87 -10.09 21.15 2.03
C ALA A 87 -9.16 20.15 2.77
N LYS A 88 -9.63 19.10 3.48
CA LYS A 88 -8.68 18.08 4.03
C LYS A 88 -9.14 16.62 4.14
N HIS A 89 -10.42 16.29 3.93
CA HIS A 89 -10.92 14.92 4.10
C HIS A 89 -11.42 14.41 2.75
N PHE A 90 -10.84 13.32 2.26
CA PHE A 90 -11.25 12.71 0.99
C PHE A 90 -11.96 11.39 1.29
N ALA A 91 -13.26 11.34 0.99
CA ALA A 91 -14.04 10.13 1.14
C ALA A 91 -13.73 9.18 -0.03
N TYR A 92 -13.22 7.99 0.28
CA TYR A 92 -13.01 6.91 -0.68
C TYR A 92 -13.61 5.62 -0.11
N ALA A 93 -14.52 4.99 -0.86
CA ALA A 93 -15.24 3.79 -0.45
C ALA A 93 -15.86 3.85 0.97
N GLY A 94 -16.35 5.04 1.38
CA GLY A 94 -17.00 5.28 2.67
C GLY A 94 -16.07 5.70 3.81
N GLU A 95 -14.75 5.76 3.60
CA GLU A 95 -13.77 6.16 4.62
C GLU A 95 -13.02 7.44 4.20
N THR A 96 -12.77 8.35 5.15
CA THR A 96 -12.05 9.60 4.86
C THR A 96 -10.56 9.46 5.14
N MET A 97 -9.71 9.68 4.14
CA MET A 97 -8.27 9.77 4.32
C MET A 97 -7.79 11.24 4.29
N ASN A 98 -6.92 11.60 5.24
CA ASN A 98 -6.26 12.89 5.26
C ASN A 98 -4.88 12.79 4.59
N LEU A 99 -4.82 13.07 3.30
CA LEU A 99 -3.59 12.99 2.50
C LEU A 99 -2.50 13.96 2.97
N TYR A 100 -2.88 15.08 3.60
CA TYR A 100 -1.90 16.02 4.14
C TYR A 100 -1.16 15.40 5.33
N ASP A 101 -1.86 14.79 6.27
CA ASP A 101 -1.23 14.12 7.40
C ASP A 101 -0.48 12.85 6.98
N LEU A 102 -1.03 12.12 6.01
CA LEU A 102 -0.37 10.94 5.45
C LEU A 102 0.94 11.29 4.75
N SER A 103 1.00 12.40 4.01
CA SER A 103 2.23 12.85 3.35
C SER A 103 3.39 13.15 4.33
N LYS A 104 3.09 13.52 5.58
CA LYS A 104 4.10 13.74 6.64
C LYS A 104 4.68 12.44 7.21
N LEU A 105 4.10 11.30 6.86
CA LEU A 105 4.57 10.00 7.28
C LEU A 105 5.61 9.40 6.33
N GLN A 106 5.97 10.11 5.25
CA GLN A 106 7.00 9.66 4.31
C GLN A 106 8.29 9.25 5.05
N THR A 107 8.88 8.15 4.61
CA THR A 107 10.12 7.60 5.13
C THR A 107 10.94 6.98 4.00
N PRO A 108 12.27 7.17 3.98
CA PRO A 108 13.12 6.57 2.96
C PRO A 108 13.24 5.04 3.11
N TYR A 109 12.92 4.49 4.29
CA TYR A 109 13.22 3.11 4.63
C TYR A 109 12.03 2.33 5.20
N VAL A 110 11.80 1.11 4.68
CA VAL A 110 10.92 0.08 5.27
C VAL A 110 11.28 -0.22 6.73
N GLY A 111 12.57 -0.13 7.09
CA GLY A 111 13.04 -0.39 8.45
C GLY A 111 12.58 0.64 9.50
N ASN A 112 11.97 1.76 9.09
CA ASN A 112 11.35 2.72 10.01
C ASN A 112 10.00 2.21 10.50
N ASN A 113 10.03 1.20 11.38
CA ASN A 113 8.85 0.52 11.88
C ASN A 113 7.78 1.48 12.44
N SER A 114 8.19 2.54 13.16
CA SER A 114 7.27 3.53 13.71
C SER A 114 6.49 4.26 12.62
N LYS A 115 7.16 4.69 11.54
CA LYS A 115 6.48 5.33 10.40
C LYS A 115 5.62 4.33 9.63
N VAL A 116 6.10 3.12 9.38
CA VAL A 116 5.33 2.09 8.65
C VAL A 116 4.04 1.70 9.40
N ILE A 117 4.11 1.56 10.73
CA ILE A 117 2.94 1.30 11.58
C ILE A 117 1.94 2.47 11.47
N GLN A 118 2.41 3.71 11.58
CA GLN A 118 1.55 4.88 11.46
C GLN A 118 0.89 4.99 10.09
N ILE A 119 1.63 4.68 9.01
CA ILE A 119 1.08 4.62 7.65
C ILE A 119 -0.05 3.60 7.62
N ALA A 120 0.20 2.35 8.00
CA ALA A 120 -0.79 1.27 7.93
C ALA A 120 -2.09 1.58 8.68
N HIS A 121 -2.00 2.18 9.88
CA HIS A 121 -3.18 2.57 10.66
C HIS A 121 -3.90 3.82 10.13
N SER A 122 -3.26 4.60 9.25
CA SER A 122 -3.86 5.78 8.60
C SER A 122 -4.54 5.45 7.27
N LEU A 123 -4.42 4.21 6.79
CA LEU A 123 -5.06 3.73 5.57
C LEU A 123 -6.51 3.25 5.83
N PRO A 124 -7.36 3.17 4.80
CA PRO A 124 -8.63 2.47 4.85
C PRO A 124 -8.51 1.10 5.50
N GLY A 125 -9.37 0.82 6.48
CA GLY A 125 -9.29 -0.39 7.30
C GLY A 125 -8.17 -0.38 8.33
N GLY A 126 -7.55 0.76 8.64
CA GLY A 126 -6.44 0.88 9.60
C GLY A 126 -6.78 0.39 11.02
N GLY A 127 -8.04 0.47 11.43
CA GLY A 127 -8.54 -0.12 12.68
C GLY A 127 -8.71 -1.65 12.66
N LEU A 128 -8.57 -2.28 11.48
CA LEU A 128 -8.66 -3.72 11.27
C LEU A 128 -7.27 -4.37 11.06
N VAL A 129 -6.20 -3.57 11.11
CA VAL A 129 -4.82 -4.08 11.01
C VAL A 129 -4.52 -4.96 12.22
N LYS A 130 -4.27 -6.24 11.95
CA LYS A 130 -3.89 -7.27 12.93
C LYS A 130 -2.38 -7.39 13.06
N GLU A 131 -1.67 -7.36 11.94
CA GLU A 131 -0.23 -7.60 11.91
C GLU A 131 0.43 -6.81 10.78
N ILE A 132 1.67 -6.38 11.01
CA ILE A 132 2.54 -5.75 10.02
C ILE A 132 3.89 -6.48 10.04
N SER A 133 4.32 -6.97 8.89
CA SER A 133 5.62 -7.63 8.71
C SER A 133 6.48 -6.86 7.72
N LEU A 134 7.76 -6.71 8.05
CA LEU A 134 8.73 -5.91 7.30
C LEU A 134 9.84 -6.81 6.75
N GLN A 135 9.99 -6.83 5.43
CA GLN A 135 11.07 -7.53 4.75
C GLN A 135 12.24 -6.56 4.53
N THR A 136 13.25 -6.63 5.39
CA THR A 136 14.40 -5.70 5.40
C THR A 136 15.76 -6.38 5.21
N LYS A 137 15.81 -7.72 5.24
CA LYS A 137 17.06 -8.48 5.24
C LYS A 137 17.60 -8.80 3.84
N THR A 138 16.74 -8.87 2.85
CA THR A 138 17.07 -9.27 1.48
C THR A 138 16.45 -8.28 0.49
N ALA A 139 17.12 -8.11 -0.65
CA ALA A 139 16.63 -7.28 -1.73
C ALA A 139 15.23 -7.74 -2.23
N SER A 140 14.49 -6.79 -2.82
CA SER A 140 13.04 -6.66 -2.76
C SER A 140 12.54 -6.36 -1.35
N TYR A 141 12.70 -5.11 -0.92
CA TYR A 141 12.19 -4.65 0.36
C TYR A 141 10.66 -4.58 0.32
N GLY A 142 10.01 -4.96 1.41
CA GLY A 142 8.54 -5.01 1.38
C GLY A 142 7.84 -4.91 2.71
N VAL A 143 6.55 -4.63 2.61
CA VAL A 143 5.62 -4.54 3.75
C VAL A 143 4.49 -5.52 3.52
N THR A 144 4.18 -6.34 4.52
CA THR A 144 2.97 -7.15 4.55
C THR A 144 2.03 -6.61 5.63
N ILE A 145 0.78 -6.31 5.28
CA ILE A 145 -0.26 -5.87 6.22
C ILE A 145 -1.36 -6.92 6.25
N THR A 146 -1.65 -7.45 7.43
CA THR A 146 -2.72 -8.41 7.64
C THR A 146 -3.92 -7.72 8.28
N TYR A 147 -5.08 -7.84 7.65
CA TYR A 147 -6.35 -7.32 8.14
C TYR A 147 -7.22 -8.46 8.67
N ALA A 148 -7.71 -8.31 9.90
CA ALA A 148 -8.62 -9.27 10.51
C ALA A 148 -9.44 -8.62 11.62
N SER A 149 -10.63 -9.16 11.88
CA SER A 149 -11.40 -8.80 13.07
C SER A 149 -12.19 -10.00 13.58
N LYS A 150 -12.32 -10.09 14.91
CA LYS A 150 -13.21 -11.05 15.57
C LYS A 150 -14.66 -10.54 15.68
N ASN A 151 -14.92 -9.28 15.33
CA ASN A 151 -16.22 -8.62 15.49
C ASN A 151 -16.81 -8.22 14.12
N SER A 152 -17.96 -8.81 13.79
CA SER A 152 -18.43 -9.07 12.41
C SER A 152 -19.45 -8.05 11.88
N LYS A 153 -19.16 -6.75 11.97
CA LYS A 153 -19.93 -5.74 11.20
C LYS A 153 -19.01 -4.77 10.46
N GLN A 154 -17.99 -4.27 11.14
CA GLN A 154 -17.01 -3.40 10.51
C GLN A 154 -16.16 -4.15 9.47
N PHE A 155 -15.76 -5.38 9.78
CA PHE A 155 -14.98 -6.21 8.86
C PHE A 155 -15.80 -6.64 7.64
N ASP A 156 -17.07 -7.00 7.85
CA ASP A 156 -17.99 -7.33 6.76
C ASP A 156 -18.23 -6.11 5.87
N ALA A 157 -18.50 -4.94 6.45
CA ALA A 157 -18.64 -3.69 5.68
C ALA A 157 -17.37 -3.32 4.91
N PHE A 158 -16.20 -3.53 5.52
CA PHE A 158 -14.90 -3.30 4.87
C PHE A 158 -14.70 -4.21 3.65
N THR A 159 -15.14 -5.47 3.74
CA THR A 159 -14.89 -6.51 2.72
C THR A 159 -15.96 -6.61 1.64
N GLN A 160 -17.18 -6.11 1.85
CA GLN A 160 -18.31 -6.26 0.92
C GLN A 160 -18.20 -5.50 -0.41
N SER A 161 -17.66 -4.28 -0.44
CA SER A 161 -17.56 -3.48 -1.68
C SER A 161 -16.25 -2.72 -1.78
N GLY A 162 -15.71 -2.66 -3.01
CA GLY A 162 -14.48 -1.94 -3.33
C GLY A 162 -13.24 -2.48 -2.62
N LEU A 163 -13.24 -3.73 -2.13
CA LEU A 163 -12.10 -4.28 -1.38
C LEU A 163 -10.82 -4.24 -2.21
N LYS A 164 -10.90 -4.67 -3.48
CA LYS A 164 -9.77 -4.64 -4.40
C LYS A 164 -9.23 -3.22 -4.60
N ASP A 165 -10.12 -2.24 -4.77
CA ASP A 165 -9.73 -0.85 -5.01
C ASP A 165 -9.15 -0.21 -3.74
N LYS A 166 -9.68 -0.54 -2.56
CA LYS A 166 -9.07 -0.20 -1.26
C LYS A 166 -7.66 -0.78 -1.14
N MET A 167 -7.46 -2.05 -1.53
CA MET A 167 -6.14 -2.68 -1.49
C MET A 167 -5.19 -2.06 -2.52
N LEU A 168 -5.65 -1.71 -3.72
CA LEU A 168 -4.81 -0.99 -4.68
C LEU A 168 -4.39 0.38 -4.12
N THR A 169 -5.34 1.13 -3.59
CA THR A 169 -5.13 2.47 -3.01
C THR A 169 -4.18 2.42 -1.81
N ASN A 170 -4.37 1.47 -0.91
CA ASN A 170 -3.51 1.25 0.25
C ASN A 170 -2.08 0.87 -0.17
N ALA A 171 -1.93 0.01 -1.19
CA ALA A 171 -0.62 -0.41 -1.68
C ALA A 171 0.12 0.75 -2.34
N ALA A 172 -0.59 1.53 -3.17
CA ALA A 172 -0.06 2.74 -3.77
C ALA A 172 0.39 3.73 -2.69
N ALA A 173 -0.41 3.93 -1.65
CA ALA A 173 -0.04 4.80 -0.53
C ALA A 173 1.24 4.34 0.18
N CYS A 174 1.35 3.05 0.49
CA CYS A 174 2.57 2.49 1.09
C CYS A 174 3.80 2.70 0.18
N LEU A 175 3.69 2.40 -1.11
CA LEU A 175 4.80 2.54 -2.06
C LEU A 175 5.13 4.00 -2.37
N ILE A 176 4.18 4.92 -2.28
CA ILE A 176 4.44 6.36 -2.40
C ILE A 176 5.22 6.86 -1.18
N LEU A 177 4.84 6.44 0.03
CA LEU A 177 5.38 6.98 1.28
C LEU A 177 6.65 6.29 1.77
N ILE A 178 6.94 5.06 1.30
CA ILE A 178 8.09 4.28 1.73
C ILE A 178 9.03 4.12 0.54
N ASP A 179 10.00 5.03 0.42
CA ASP A 179 10.74 5.24 -0.84
C ASP A 179 11.48 3.98 -1.31
N ASN A 180 12.10 3.23 -0.39
CA ASN A 180 12.84 2.02 -0.75
C ASN A 180 11.99 0.74 -0.77
N ALA A 181 10.67 0.81 -0.55
CA ALA A 181 9.82 -0.36 -0.67
C ALA A 181 9.62 -0.72 -2.15
N ASP A 182 9.88 -1.99 -2.48
CA ASP A 182 9.72 -2.56 -3.82
C ASP A 182 8.35 -3.23 -3.98
N GLN A 183 7.78 -3.73 -2.89
CA GLN A 183 6.52 -4.49 -2.91
C GLN A 183 5.69 -4.31 -1.63
N VAL A 184 4.37 -4.41 -1.78
CA VAL A 184 3.41 -4.43 -0.66
C VAL A 184 2.47 -5.60 -0.84
N LYS A 185 2.24 -6.33 0.24
CA LYS A 185 1.31 -7.46 0.33
C LYS A 185 0.23 -7.14 1.36
N MET A 186 -1.02 -7.36 0.99
CA MET A 186 -2.16 -7.22 1.87
C MET A 186 -2.92 -8.52 1.95
N ILE A 187 -3.04 -9.03 3.17
CA ILE A 187 -3.74 -10.28 3.49
C ILE A 187 -5.00 -9.89 4.22
N VAL A 188 -6.15 -10.26 3.69
CA VAL A 188 -7.45 -10.04 4.32
C VAL A 188 -7.98 -11.39 4.75
N GLU A 189 -8.11 -11.62 6.05
CA GLU A 189 -8.56 -12.89 6.65
C GLU A 189 -10.08 -13.12 6.48
N THR A 190 -10.57 -13.04 5.24
CA THR A 190 -11.90 -13.52 4.85
C THR A 190 -11.91 -15.05 4.67
N ASP A 191 -13.08 -15.61 4.39
CA ASP A 191 -13.22 -17.01 3.95
C ASP A 191 -13.76 -17.05 2.51
N PRO A 192 -12.95 -17.41 1.50
CA PRO A 192 -11.53 -17.76 1.58
C PRO A 192 -10.64 -16.53 1.84
N VAL A 193 -9.41 -16.76 2.33
CA VAL A 193 -8.43 -15.69 2.55
C VAL A 193 -8.10 -15.02 1.21
N GLN A 194 -8.13 -13.69 1.20
CA GLN A 194 -7.78 -12.90 0.02
C GLN A 194 -6.41 -12.26 0.19
N THR A 195 -5.59 -12.35 -0.85
CA THR A 195 -4.24 -11.76 -0.87
C THR A 195 -4.10 -10.85 -2.08
N TYR A 196 -3.59 -9.65 -1.84
CA TYR A 196 -3.31 -8.64 -2.85
C TYR A 196 -1.83 -8.27 -2.77
N GLU A 197 -1.12 -8.36 -3.88
CA GLU A 197 0.31 -8.07 -3.94
C GLU A 197 0.56 -7.11 -5.10
N TYR A 198 1.29 -6.04 -4.82
CA TYR A 198 1.62 -5.01 -5.78
C TYR A 198 3.09 -4.64 -5.64
N THR A 199 3.76 -4.52 -6.78
CA THR A 199 5.14 -4.00 -6.84
C THR A 199 5.14 -2.53 -7.25
N ARG A 200 6.20 -1.80 -6.85
CA ARG A 200 6.45 -0.42 -7.30
C ARG A 200 6.42 -0.33 -8.82
N SER A 201 7.15 -1.23 -9.51
CA SER A 201 7.24 -1.22 -10.97
C SER A 201 5.89 -1.42 -11.66
N GLU A 202 5.03 -2.29 -11.13
CA GLU A 202 3.67 -2.48 -11.67
C GLU A 202 2.81 -1.23 -11.51
N LEU A 203 2.86 -0.59 -10.34
CA LEU A 203 2.07 0.62 -10.09
C LEU A 203 2.58 1.83 -10.91
N GLU A 204 3.90 2.02 -11.01
CA GLU A 204 4.48 3.09 -11.84
C GLU A 204 4.11 2.93 -13.32
N LYS A 205 4.11 1.69 -13.81
CA LYS A 205 3.64 1.37 -15.16
C LYS A 205 2.15 1.65 -15.32
N THR A 206 1.35 1.33 -14.30
CA THR A 206 -0.11 1.52 -14.31
C THR A 206 -0.47 3.00 -14.32
N PHE A 207 0.20 3.82 -13.49
CA PHE A 207 -0.04 5.26 -13.40
C PHE A 207 0.73 6.06 -14.47
N GLY A 208 1.70 5.45 -15.14
CA GLY A 208 2.53 6.11 -16.15
C GLY A 208 3.50 7.14 -15.57
N ARG A 209 3.88 6.99 -14.29
CA ARG A 209 4.67 7.97 -13.53
C ARG A 209 5.45 7.28 -12.42
N ASP A 210 6.60 7.85 -12.07
CA ASP A 210 7.35 7.50 -10.86
C ASP A 210 6.53 7.84 -9.59
N LEU A 211 6.41 6.88 -8.67
CA LEU A 211 5.60 7.05 -7.47
C LEU A 211 6.14 8.15 -6.53
N SER A 212 7.45 8.45 -6.58
CA SER A 212 8.08 9.52 -5.81
C SER A 212 7.65 10.93 -6.24
N GLU A 213 6.99 11.08 -7.39
CA GLU A 213 6.41 12.35 -7.80
C GLU A 213 5.16 12.71 -6.99
N TYR A 214 4.43 11.72 -6.46
CA TYR A 214 3.21 11.93 -5.69
C TYR A 214 3.47 12.53 -4.30
N THR A 215 4.59 12.17 -3.65
CA THR A 215 4.96 12.76 -2.35
C THR A 215 5.25 14.25 -2.45
N LYS A 216 5.79 14.69 -3.58
CA LYS A 216 6.08 16.10 -3.87
C LYS A 216 4.82 16.91 -4.17
N ASN A 217 3.73 16.25 -4.57
CA ASN A 217 2.47 16.90 -4.94
C ASN A 217 1.24 16.11 -4.47
N PRO A 218 0.80 16.29 -3.21
CA PRO A 218 -0.38 15.61 -2.68
C PRO A 218 -1.68 15.85 -3.47
N LYS A 219 -1.79 16.97 -4.21
CA LYS A 219 -2.94 17.23 -5.08
C LYS A 219 -2.96 16.31 -6.31
N LEU A 220 -1.78 16.02 -6.86
CA LEU A 220 -1.61 15.07 -7.96
C LEU A 220 -2.00 13.66 -7.52
N TRP A 221 -1.53 13.27 -6.34
CA TRP A 221 -1.88 11.98 -5.73
C TRP A 221 -3.39 11.81 -5.60
N LYS A 222 -4.06 12.83 -5.04
CA LYS A 222 -5.51 12.83 -4.91
C LYS A 222 -6.22 12.61 -6.25
N LYS A 223 -5.82 13.35 -7.28
CA LYS A 223 -6.44 13.32 -8.61
C LYS A 223 -6.30 11.97 -9.32
N GLU A 224 -5.12 11.37 -9.31
CA GLU A 224 -4.81 10.21 -10.15
C GLU A 224 -5.11 8.86 -9.48
N ILE A 225 -5.12 8.81 -8.14
CA ILE A 225 -5.29 7.56 -7.38
C ILE A 225 -6.64 7.50 -6.64
N TYR A 226 -7.18 8.62 -6.16
CA TYR A 226 -8.41 8.63 -5.36
C TYR A 226 -9.66 9.06 -6.12
N ASP A 227 -9.54 10.05 -7.01
CA ASP A 227 -10.68 10.58 -7.78
C ASP A 227 -10.98 9.74 -9.06
N ASN A 228 -10.32 8.59 -9.24
CA ASN A 228 -10.32 7.74 -10.43
C ASN A 228 -11.09 6.44 -10.15
#